data_AF-A0A926M4N0-F1
#
_entry.id   AF-A0A926M4N0-F1
#
_cell.length_a   1.000
_cell.length_b   1.000
_cell.length_c   1.000
_cell.angle_alpha   90.00
_cell.angle_beta   90.00
_cell.angle_gamma   90.00
#
_symmetry.space_group_name_H-M   'P 1'
#
loop_
_entity.id
_entity.type
_entity.pdbx_description
1 polymer ?
#
loop_
_entity_poly.entity_id
_entity_poly.type
_entity_poly.pdbx_seq_one_letter_code
_entity_poly.pdbx_strand_id
1 'polypeptide(L)'
;MSAEKKHDYHLVDPSPWPIYTSFSCLVLALGSVYYLHTEVSWGMYLGFALLIYGAYMWFRDVVIEAEHQGHHTPVVQIHHRYGMTLFIASEVMFFVAWFWAYFDVSLFPNEFTGNVWPPKDIETFDPWDIPLINTLILLLSGTTVTWSHHALLEDDRKGFIQGLWLTVILGFC
;
A
#
# COMPACT_ATOMS: atom_id res chain seq x y z
N MET A 1 13.36 39.87 -5.94
CA MET A 1 11.96 39.40 -5.99
C MET A 1 11.88 38.48 -7.19
N SER A 2 11.86 37.17 -6.95
CA SER A 2 11.79 36.15 -8.01
C SER A 2 10.54 36.41 -8.87
N ALA A 3 10.67 36.20 -10.18
CA ALA A 3 9.64 36.48 -11.17
C ALA A 3 8.28 35.85 -10.80
N GLU A 4 7.21 36.59 -11.03
CA GLU A 4 5.84 36.17 -10.74
C GLU A 4 5.52 34.84 -11.46
N LYS A 5 5.07 33.84 -10.69
CA LYS A 5 4.85 32.47 -11.16
C LYS A 5 3.66 32.45 -12.13
N LYS A 6 3.90 32.07 -13.39
CA LYS A 6 2.87 32.08 -14.46
C LYS A 6 2.15 30.75 -14.67
N HIS A 7 2.29 29.79 -13.75
CA HIS A 7 1.73 28.45 -13.88
C HIS A 7 1.27 27.87 -12.54
N ASP A 8 0.32 26.94 -12.61
CA ASP A 8 -0.31 26.34 -11.43
C ASP A 8 0.41 25.09 -10.91
N TYR A 9 1.51 24.66 -11.56
CA TYR A 9 2.32 23.53 -11.11
C TYR A 9 3.12 23.83 -9.83
N HIS A 10 3.29 22.82 -8.99
CA HIS A 10 4.17 22.85 -7.83
C HIS A 10 5.63 22.68 -8.29
N LEU A 11 6.50 23.62 -7.92
CA LEU A 11 7.95 23.48 -8.07
C LEU A 11 8.48 23.13 -6.69
N VAL A 12 8.87 21.87 -6.51
CA VAL A 12 9.30 21.34 -5.22
C VAL A 12 10.73 21.78 -4.94
N ASP A 13 10.99 22.22 -3.72
CA ASP A 13 12.36 22.52 -3.27
C ASP A 13 13.20 21.24 -3.14
N PRO A 14 14.54 21.32 -3.25
CA PRO A 14 15.40 20.16 -3.11
C PRO A 14 15.22 19.48 -1.73
N SER A 15 14.85 18.20 -1.72
CA SER A 15 14.69 17.40 -0.50
C SER A 15 15.70 16.24 -0.44
N PRO A 16 16.15 15.85 0.78
CA PRO A 16 17.12 14.75 0.94
C PRO A 16 16.46 13.36 0.93
N TRP A 17 15.13 13.29 0.98
CA TRP A 17 14.40 12.02 1.15
C TRP A 17 14.60 11.01 0.01
N PRO A 18 14.69 11.40 -1.28
CA PRO A 18 14.95 10.43 -2.35
C PRO A 18 16.26 9.68 -2.16
N ILE A 19 17.36 10.38 -1.84
CA ILE A 19 18.67 9.75 -1.67
C ILE A 19 18.72 8.93 -0.37
N TYR A 20 18.11 9.43 0.71
CA TYR A 20 18.01 8.72 1.98
C TYR A 20 17.24 7.40 1.84
N THR A 21 16.07 7.43 1.18
CA THR A 21 15.25 6.24 0.94
C THR A 21 15.97 5.25 0.03
N SER A 22 16.70 5.72 -0.99
CA SER A 22 17.53 4.86 -1.84
C SER A 22 18.61 4.11 -1.06
N PHE A 23 19.33 4.78 -0.16
CA PHE A 23 20.32 4.11 0.71
C PHE A 23 19.65 3.17 1.71
N SER A 24 18.48 3.53 2.22
CA SER A 24 17.69 2.66 3.13
C SER A 24 17.28 1.37 2.43
N CYS A 25 16.79 1.45 1.18
CA CYS A 25 16.48 0.30 0.34
C CYS A 25 17.71 -0.57 0.06
N LEU A 26 18.88 0.04 -0.17
CA LEU A 26 20.13 -0.70 -0.37
C LEU A 26 20.54 -1.47 0.90
N VAL A 27 20.50 -0.82 2.06
CA VAL A 27 20.78 -1.47 3.35
C VAL A 27 19.80 -2.61 3.61
N LEU A 28 18.51 -2.40 3.33
CA LEU A 28 17.50 -3.45 3.45
C LEU A 28 17.78 -4.63 2.51
N ALA A 29 18.08 -4.38 1.22
CA ALA A 29 18.37 -5.43 0.26
C ALA A 29 19.60 -6.27 0.67
N LEU A 30 20.71 -5.61 1.01
CA LEU A 30 21.92 -6.30 1.46
C LEU A 30 21.70 -7.02 2.79
N GLY A 31 20.98 -6.41 3.72
CA GLY A 31 20.62 -6.99 5.01
C GLY A 31 19.75 -8.23 4.87
N SER A 32 18.76 -8.21 3.97
CA SER A 32 17.90 -9.35 3.66
C SER A 32 18.68 -10.49 3.01
N VAL A 33 19.55 -10.20 2.05
CA VAL A 33 20.41 -11.22 1.43
C VAL A 33 21.33 -11.86 2.47
N TYR A 34 21.94 -11.04 3.34
CA TYR A 34 22.81 -11.53 4.41
C TYR A 34 22.05 -12.40 5.41
N TYR A 35 20.83 -11.99 5.80
CA TYR A 35 19.95 -12.75 6.67
C TYR A 35 19.61 -14.13 6.07
N LEU A 36 19.24 -14.19 4.80
CA LEU A 36 18.89 -15.46 4.13
C LEU A 36 20.04 -16.47 4.04
N HIS A 37 21.30 -16.02 4.14
CA HIS A 37 22.48 -16.91 4.08
C HIS A 37 23.08 -17.24 5.44
N THR A 38 22.96 -16.34 6.42
CA THR A 38 23.68 -16.45 7.70
C THR A 38 22.76 -16.51 8.92
N GLU A 39 21.44 -16.37 8.71
CA GLU A 39 20.41 -16.27 9.75
C GLU A 39 20.55 -15.06 10.70
N VAL A 40 21.53 -14.18 10.45
CA VAL A 40 21.75 -12.96 11.24
C VAL A 40 20.91 -11.82 10.67
N SER A 41 19.89 -11.38 11.42
CA SER A 41 18.83 -10.49 10.92
C SER A 41 19.00 -8.99 11.22
N TRP A 42 20.00 -8.59 12.02
CA TRP A 42 20.09 -7.20 12.50
C TRP A 42 20.19 -6.18 11.37
N GLY A 43 20.91 -6.51 10.29
CA GLY A 43 21.06 -5.64 9.12
C GLY A 43 19.75 -5.43 8.37
N MET A 44 18.92 -6.48 8.26
CA MET A 44 17.58 -6.39 7.67
C MET A 44 16.68 -5.48 8.53
N TYR A 45 16.65 -5.67 9.85
CA TYR A 45 15.84 -4.82 10.74
C TYR A 45 16.28 -3.36 10.74
N LEU A 46 17.60 -3.10 10.67
CA LEU A 46 18.12 -1.75 10.49
C LEU A 46 17.63 -1.14 9.17
N GLY A 47 17.71 -1.88 8.06
CA GLY A 47 17.21 -1.44 6.76
C GLY A 47 15.71 -1.09 6.78
N PHE A 48 14.88 -1.93 7.41
CA PHE A 48 13.46 -1.65 7.59
C PHE A 48 13.21 -0.38 8.43
N ALA A 49 13.93 -0.21 9.54
CA ALA A 49 13.78 0.97 10.40
C ALA A 49 14.13 2.26 9.66
N LEU A 50 15.23 2.26 8.90
CA LEU A 50 15.64 3.39 8.06
C LEU A 50 14.59 3.68 6.98
N LEU A 51 14.08 2.65 6.30
CA LEU A 51 13.06 2.82 5.25
C LEU A 51 11.76 3.40 5.80
N ILE A 52 11.26 2.88 6.92
CA ILE A 52 10.05 3.39 7.59
C ILE A 52 10.24 4.85 8.01
N TYR A 53 11.40 5.17 8.58
CA TYR A 53 11.71 6.56 8.95
C TYR A 53 11.75 7.48 7.73
N GLY A 54 12.42 7.06 6.65
CA GLY A 54 12.50 7.83 5.39
C GLY A 54 11.12 8.08 4.79
N ALA A 55 10.27 7.05 4.72
CA ALA A 55 8.90 7.17 4.24
C ALA A 55 8.08 8.13 5.13
N TYR A 56 8.14 7.96 6.45
CA TYR A 56 7.42 8.82 7.40
C TYR A 56 7.81 10.30 7.24
N MET A 57 9.11 10.59 7.21
CA MET A 57 9.60 11.95 7.07
C MET A 57 9.22 12.57 5.72
N TRP A 58 9.25 11.79 4.64
CA TRP A 58 8.82 12.25 3.34
C TRP A 58 7.32 12.57 3.31
N PHE A 59 6.47 11.65 3.79
CA PHE A 59 5.02 11.90 3.84
C PHE A 59 4.66 13.09 4.74
N ARG A 60 5.37 13.27 5.86
CA ARG A 60 5.22 14.46 6.70
C ARG A 60 5.46 15.75 5.92
N ASP A 61 6.53 15.81 5.14
CA ASP A 61 6.87 17.00 4.37
C ASP A 61 5.83 17.27 3.28
N VAL A 62 5.34 16.24 2.59
CA VAL A 62 4.21 16.36 1.64
C VAL A 62 2.95 16.91 2.31
N VAL A 63 2.62 16.48 3.53
CA VAL A 63 1.47 17.01 4.29
C VAL A 63 1.69 18.49 4.68
N ILE A 64 2.90 18.87 5.04
CA ILE A 64 3.24 20.27 5.36
C ILE A 64 3.13 21.15 4.11
N GLU A 65 3.66 20.70 2.97
CA GLU A 65 3.55 21.37 1.67
C GLU A 65 2.09 21.54 1.23
N ALA A 66 1.26 20.54 1.49
CA ALA A 66 -0.16 20.55 1.18
C ALA A 66 -0.94 21.56 2.04
N GLU A 67 -0.88 21.40 3.36
CA GLU A 67 -1.78 22.05 4.32
C GLU A 67 -1.29 23.43 4.75
N HIS A 68 0.02 23.58 4.97
CA HIS A 68 0.59 24.81 5.56
C HIS A 68 1.14 25.77 4.51
N GLN A 69 1.64 25.26 3.38
CA GLN A 69 2.22 26.07 2.31
C GLN A 69 1.26 26.30 1.14
N GLY A 70 0.17 25.53 1.05
CA GLY A 70 -0.88 25.72 0.05
C GLY A 70 -0.43 25.43 -1.38
N HIS A 71 0.59 24.60 -1.58
CA HIS A 71 1.14 24.33 -2.91
C HIS A 71 0.30 23.37 -3.76
N HIS A 72 -0.71 22.72 -3.17
CA HIS A 72 -1.59 21.74 -3.84
C HIS A 72 -2.77 22.41 -4.55
N THR A 73 -2.48 23.09 -5.67
CA THR A 73 -3.50 23.65 -6.57
C THR A 73 -4.41 22.55 -7.14
N PRO A 74 -5.61 22.87 -7.66
CA PRO A 74 -6.50 21.87 -8.26
C PRO A 74 -5.83 21.03 -9.37
N VAL A 75 -4.93 21.65 -10.15
CA VAL A 75 -4.13 20.95 -11.17
C VAL A 75 -3.24 19.88 -10.51
N VAL A 76 -2.51 20.23 -9.44
CA VAL A 76 -1.64 19.31 -8.71
C VAL A 76 -2.45 18.18 -8.06
N GLN A 77 -3.60 18.48 -7.47
CA GLN A 77 -4.48 17.46 -6.88
C GLN A 77 -4.98 16.43 -7.91
N ILE A 78 -5.30 16.87 -9.13
CA ILE A 78 -5.67 15.95 -10.22
C ILE A 78 -4.49 15.03 -10.57
N HIS A 79 -3.26 15.54 -10.61
CA HIS A 79 -2.07 14.72 -10.86
C HIS A 79 -1.83 13.70 -9.74
N HIS A 80 -2.07 14.05 -8.46
CA HIS A 80 -2.02 13.07 -7.37
C HIS A 80 -3.04 11.93 -7.54
N ARG A 81 -4.26 12.24 -8.01
CA ARG A 81 -5.27 11.21 -8.31
C ARG A 81 -4.81 10.29 -9.43
N TYR A 82 -4.30 10.85 -10.54
CA TYR A 82 -3.74 10.05 -11.62
C TYR A 82 -2.57 9.18 -11.15
N GLY A 83 -1.65 9.74 -10.36
CA GLY A 83 -0.52 9.00 -9.79
C GLY A 83 -0.99 7.81 -8.95
N MET A 84 -1.96 8.01 -8.06
CA MET A 84 -2.51 6.94 -7.23
C MET A 84 -3.26 5.89 -8.06
N THR A 85 -4.04 6.30 -9.07
CA THR A 85 -4.73 5.36 -9.96
C THR A 85 -3.74 4.49 -10.74
N LEU A 86 -2.67 5.08 -11.29
CA LEU A 86 -1.63 4.32 -12.00
C LEU A 86 -0.85 3.38 -11.07
N PHE A 87 -0.57 3.82 -9.84
CA PHE A 87 0.04 2.97 -8.83
C PHE A 87 -0.85 1.75 -8.49
N ILE A 88 -2.13 1.96 -8.19
CA ILE A 88 -3.10 0.86 -7.96
C ILE A 88 -3.18 -0.06 -9.18
N ALA A 89 -3.21 0.50 -10.40
CA ALA A 89 -3.22 -0.31 -11.62
C ALA A 89 -1.96 -1.19 -11.75
N SER A 90 -0.79 -0.68 -11.37
CA SER A 90 0.44 -1.49 -11.35
C SER A 90 0.40 -2.61 -10.31
N GLU A 91 -0.19 -2.38 -9.13
CA GLU A 91 -0.39 -3.41 -8.11
C GLU A 91 -1.37 -4.50 -8.58
N VAL A 92 -2.45 -4.12 -9.26
CA VAL A 92 -3.37 -5.10 -9.89
C VAL A 92 -2.63 -5.99 -10.89
N MET A 93 -1.76 -5.42 -11.74
CA MET A 93 -0.96 -6.22 -12.68
C MET A 93 0.05 -7.13 -11.97
N PHE A 94 0.60 -6.71 -10.84
CA PHE A 94 1.42 -7.56 -9.99
C PHE A 94 0.62 -8.77 -9.47
N PHE A 95 -0.62 -8.59 -9.00
CA PHE A 95 -1.50 -9.70 -8.62
C PHE A 95 -1.89 -10.60 -9.79
N VAL A 96 -2.09 -10.05 -10.98
CA VAL A 96 -2.36 -10.85 -12.20
C VAL A 96 -1.24 -11.85 -12.47
N ALA A 97 0.02 -11.51 -12.22
CA ALA A 97 1.13 -12.45 -12.36
C ALA A 97 1.03 -13.65 -11.40
N TRP A 98 0.61 -13.41 -10.16
CA TRP A 98 0.37 -14.49 -9.18
C TRP A 98 -0.84 -15.34 -9.53
N PHE A 99 -1.93 -14.73 -9.97
CA PHE A 99 -3.10 -15.47 -10.46
C PHE A 99 -2.76 -16.31 -11.69
N TRP A 100 -1.95 -15.78 -12.60
CA TRP A 100 -1.44 -16.56 -13.74
C TRP A 100 -0.70 -17.80 -13.23
N ALA A 101 0.28 -17.64 -12.35
CA ALA A 101 1.04 -18.77 -11.81
C ALA A 101 0.13 -19.81 -11.13
N TYR A 102 -0.90 -19.38 -10.40
CA TYR A 102 -1.90 -20.27 -9.82
C TYR A 102 -2.74 -21.02 -10.87
N PHE A 103 -3.25 -20.30 -11.89
CA PHE A 103 -4.08 -20.91 -12.93
C PHE A 103 -3.29 -21.87 -13.83
N ASP A 104 -2.03 -21.57 -14.10
CA ASP A 104 -1.15 -22.45 -14.87
C ASP A 104 -1.04 -23.84 -14.19
N VAL A 105 -0.73 -23.86 -12.89
CA VAL A 105 -0.56 -25.09 -12.12
C VAL A 105 -1.90 -25.80 -11.87
N SER A 106 -2.98 -25.06 -11.59
CA SER A 106 -4.29 -25.66 -11.26
C SER A 106 -5.05 -26.19 -12.48
N LEU A 107 -4.92 -25.56 -13.65
CA LEU A 107 -5.58 -26.00 -14.89
C LEU A 107 -4.77 -27.05 -15.66
N PHE A 108 -3.44 -27.03 -15.53
CA PHE A 108 -2.54 -28.00 -16.15
C PHE A 108 -1.69 -28.74 -15.12
N PRO A 109 -2.30 -29.59 -14.25
CA PRO A 109 -1.56 -30.35 -13.25
C PRO A 109 -0.50 -31.24 -13.90
N ASN A 110 0.73 -31.14 -13.40
CA ASN A 110 1.87 -31.92 -13.87
C ASN A 110 2.20 -33.06 -12.90
N GLU A 111 3.22 -33.86 -13.23
CA GLU A 111 3.67 -34.99 -12.41
C GLU A 111 4.05 -34.57 -10.98
N PHE A 112 4.55 -33.34 -10.78
CA PHE A 112 4.90 -32.82 -9.45
C PHE A 112 3.69 -32.62 -8.53
N THR A 113 2.51 -32.39 -9.10
CA THR A 113 1.24 -32.28 -8.36
C THR A 113 0.48 -33.61 -8.27
N GLY A 114 1.01 -34.68 -8.88
CA GLY A 114 0.33 -35.97 -8.98
C GLY A 114 -0.77 -36.01 -10.06
N ASN A 115 -0.69 -35.13 -11.06
CA ASN A 115 -1.67 -34.97 -12.16
C ASN A 115 -3.11 -34.68 -11.70
N VAL A 116 -3.29 -34.16 -10.48
CA VAL A 116 -4.60 -33.80 -9.89
C VAL A 116 -4.45 -32.50 -9.12
N TRP A 117 -5.48 -31.65 -9.16
CA TRP A 117 -5.58 -30.43 -8.35
C TRP A 117 -6.84 -30.47 -7.48
N PRO A 118 -6.74 -30.16 -6.17
CA PRO A 118 -5.52 -29.95 -5.39
C PRO A 118 -4.68 -31.24 -5.27
N PRO A 119 -3.36 -31.13 -4.99
CA PRO A 119 -2.52 -32.30 -4.70
C PRO A 119 -3.10 -33.09 -3.52
N LYS A 120 -3.04 -34.43 -3.59
CA LYS A 120 -3.71 -35.32 -2.63
C LYS A 120 -3.26 -35.17 -1.18
N ASP A 121 -2.03 -34.70 -0.97
CA ASP A 121 -1.44 -34.54 0.36
C ASP A 121 -1.77 -33.18 1.01
N ILE A 122 -2.53 -32.31 0.32
CA ILE A 122 -2.91 -30.98 0.81
C ILE A 122 -4.39 -30.96 1.18
N GLU A 123 -4.67 -30.79 2.47
CA GLU A 123 -6.02 -30.49 2.96
C GLU A 123 -6.35 -29.02 2.67
N THR A 124 -7.41 -28.80 1.89
CA THR A 124 -7.89 -27.45 1.59
C THR A 124 -8.76 -26.91 2.71
N PHE A 125 -8.66 -25.61 2.99
CA PHE A 125 -9.59 -24.92 3.88
C PHE A 125 -11.01 -24.96 3.31
N ASP A 126 -12.00 -25.13 4.19
CA ASP A 126 -13.40 -24.93 3.82
C ASP A 126 -13.62 -23.45 3.47
N PRO A 127 -14.09 -23.12 2.25
CA PRO A 127 -14.38 -21.74 1.88
C PRO A 127 -15.44 -21.06 2.75
N TRP A 128 -16.30 -21.81 3.44
CA TRP A 128 -17.44 -21.29 4.20
C TRP A 128 -17.12 -20.91 5.65
N ASP A 129 -15.94 -21.27 6.15
CA ASP A 129 -15.52 -20.96 7.52
C ASP A 129 -14.81 -19.59 7.59
N ILE A 130 -13.51 -19.60 7.85
CA ILE A 130 -12.69 -18.40 8.04
C ILE A 130 -12.63 -17.53 6.76
N PRO A 131 -12.47 -18.09 5.54
CA PRO A 131 -12.43 -17.26 4.32
C PRO A 131 -13.70 -16.45 4.08
N LEU A 132 -14.88 -17.01 4.39
CA LEU A 132 -16.15 -16.32 4.28
C LEU A 132 -16.24 -15.14 5.25
N ILE A 133 -15.88 -15.36 6.52
CA ILE A 133 -15.90 -14.31 7.55
C ILE A 133 -14.95 -13.17 7.15
N ASN A 134 -13.75 -13.47 6.67
CA ASN A 134 -12.80 -12.44 6.20
C ASN A 134 -13.38 -11.62 5.04
N THR A 135 -14.07 -12.28 4.10
CA THR A 135 -14.75 -11.59 2.99
C THR A 135 -15.84 -10.66 3.50
N LEU A 136 -16.65 -11.11 4.47
CA LEU A 136 -17.68 -10.27 5.08
C LEU A 136 -17.07 -9.08 5.83
N ILE A 137 -16.00 -9.28 6.59
CA ILE A 137 -15.28 -8.21 7.30
C ILE A 137 -14.78 -7.14 6.31
N LEU A 138 -14.18 -7.55 5.18
CA LEU A 138 -13.70 -6.63 4.15
C LEU A 138 -14.83 -5.87 3.44
N LEU A 139 -15.97 -6.53 3.18
CA LEU A 139 -17.13 -5.85 2.61
C LEU A 139 -17.72 -4.83 3.60
N LEU A 140 -17.81 -5.20 4.89
CA LEU A 140 -18.28 -4.30 5.94
C LEU A 140 -17.34 -3.10 6.11
N SER A 141 -16.02 -3.31 6.11
CA SER A 141 -15.05 -2.20 6.19
C SER A 141 -15.16 -1.26 4.97
N GLY A 142 -15.47 -1.81 3.79
CA GLY A 142 -15.81 -1.02 2.59
C GLY A 142 -17.05 -0.13 2.77
N THR A 143 -18.09 -0.63 3.45
CA THR A 143 -19.28 0.18 3.75
C THR A 143 -19.02 1.25 4.81
N THR A 144 -18.22 0.96 5.84
CA THR A 144 -17.90 1.94 6.90
C THR A 144 -17.00 3.06 6.38
N VAL A 145 -16.06 2.78 5.48
CA VAL A 145 -15.24 3.84 4.85
C VAL A 145 -16.07 4.70 3.90
N THR A 146 -17.03 4.11 3.19
CA THR A 146 -17.98 4.86 2.34
C THR A 146 -18.84 5.79 3.18
N TRP A 147 -19.34 5.32 4.33
CA TRP A 147 -20.04 6.16 5.30
C TRP A 147 -19.15 7.30 5.81
N SER A 148 -17.90 7.02 6.19
CA SER A 148 -16.94 8.03 6.61
C SER A 148 -16.74 9.11 5.54
N HIS A 149 -16.58 8.71 4.27
CA HIS A 149 -16.44 9.64 3.15
C HIS A 149 -17.68 10.52 2.95
N HIS A 150 -18.89 9.96 3.03
CA HIS A 150 -20.12 10.76 2.94
C HIS A 150 -20.27 11.74 4.10
N ALA A 151 -19.95 11.33 5.33
CA ALA A 151 -19.96 12.22 6.49
C ALA A 151 -18.97 13.39 6.34
N LEU A 152 -17.82 13.16 5.69
CA LEU A 152 -16.87 14.23 5.37
C LEU A 152 -17.44 15.24 4.36
N LEU A 153 -18.20 14.78 3.37
CA LEU A 153 -18.85 15.65 2.38
C LEU A 153 -19.99 16.49 2.98
N GLU A 154 -20.66 15.97 4.02
CA GLU A 154 -21.74 16.64 4.75
C GLU A 154 -21.23 17.48 5.95
N ASP A 155 -19.91 17.61 6.12
CA ASP A 155 -19.26 18.32 7.24
C ASP A 155 -19.59 17.74 8.64
N ASP A 156 -20.05 16.49 8.72
CA ASP A 156 -20.21 15.76 9.98
C ASP A 156 -18.90 15.13 10.44
N ARG A 157 -18.13 15.93 11.19
CA ARG A 157 -16.86 15.49 11.79
C ARG A 157 -17.00 14.27 12.70
N LYS A 158 -18.12 14.15 13.44
CA LYS A 158 -18.28 13.04 14.39
C LYS A 158 -18.55 11.75 13.64
N GLY A 159 -19.44 11.77 12.65
CA GLY A 159 -19.71 10.65 11.75
C GLY A 159 -18.45 10.20 10.99
N PHE A 160 -17.67 11.16 10.47
CA PHE A 160 -16.40 10.87 9.78
C PHE A 160 -15.43 10.08 10.67
N ILE A 161 -15.16 10.56 11.89
CA ILE A 161 -14.23 9.93 12.83
C ILE A 161 -14.74 8.55 13.25
N GLN A 162 -16.05 8.40 13.53
CA GLN A 162 -16.64 7.12 13.91
C GLN A 162 -16.53 6.08 12.79
N GLY A 163 -16.91 6.43 11.56
CA GLY A 163 -16.80 5.52 10.42
C GLY A 163 -15.36 5.11 10.11
N LEU A 164 -14.41 6.05 10.23
CA LEU A 164 -12.99 5.76 10.02
C LEU A 164 -12.44 4.81 11.10
N TRP A 165 -12.76 5.06 12.38
CA TRP A 165 -12.36 4.18 13.48
C TRP A 165 -12.89 2.75 13.33
N LEU A 166 -14.17 2.59 12.95
CA LEU A 166 -14.75 1.28 12.70
C LEU A 166 -14.05 0.56 11.54
N THR A 167 -13.72 1.28 10.47
CA THR A 167 -12.98 0.72 9.33
C THR A 167 -11.62 0.17 9.76
N VAL A 168 -10.88 0.91 10.60
CA VAL A 168 -9.57 0.48 11.11
C VAL A 168 -9.70 -0.73 12.03
N ILE A 169 -10.71 -0.75 12.91
CA ILE A 169 -10.95 -1.90 13.80
C ILE A 169 -11.28 -3.14 12.97
N LEU A 170 -12.19 -3.03 12.00
CA LEU A 170 -12.52 -4.14 11.10
C LEU A 170 -11.31 -4.62 10.30
N GLY A 171 -10.36 -3.74 9.95
CA GLY A 171 -9.12 -4.14 9.27
C GLY A 171 -8.11 -4.87 10.18
N PHE A 172 -8.24 -4.76 11.50
CA PHE A 172 -7.40 -5.48 12.46
C PHE A 172 -8.01 -6.82 12.93
N CYS A 173 -9.35 -6.93 12.85
CA CYS A 173 -10.10 -8.15 13.14
C CYS A 173 -9.86 -9.24 12.09
#